data_AF-A0A1Q7JF90-F1
#
_entry.id   AF-A0A1Q7JF90-F1
#
_cell.length_a   1.000
_cell.length_b   1.000
_cell.length_c   1.000
_cell.angle_alpha   90.00
_cell.angle_beta   90.00
_cell.angle_gamma   90.00
#
_symmetry.space_group_name_H-M   'P 1'
#
loop_
_entity.id
_entity.type
_entity.pdbx_description
1 polymer ?
#
loop_
_entity_poly.entity_id
_entity_poly.type
_entity_poly.pdbx_seq_one_letter_code
_entity_poly.pdbx_strand_id
1 'polypeptide(L)'
;MAGRLWGRLQTDLDIKLRRGAWYKVLKVEGLQATVEVNLRPYTILKALLEISAKPPVRWTVVPVPQHVKHAPAKPGESYGVCPSCTQRAALPRRAERHTCPRCRRDYAVAWDERYLGIA
;
A
#
# COMPACT_ATOMS: atom_id res chain seq x y z
N MET A 1 -3.94 -13.19 22.67
CA MET A 1 -4.27 -11.94 21.96
C MET A 1 -4.08 -12.17 20.47
N ALA A 2 -5.15 -12.30 19.68
CA ALA A 2 -5.02 -12.42 18.23
C ALA A 2 -4.53 -11.07 17.69
N GLY A 3 -3.25 -11.00 17.30
CA GLY A 3 -2.65 -9.79 16.76
C GLY A 3 -3.40 -9.34 15.50
N ARG A 4 -3.62 -8.04 15.36
CA ARG A 4 -4.26 -7.48 14.16
C ARG A 4 -3.33 -7.65 12.96
N LEU A 5 -3.73 -8.48 12.00
CA LEU A 5 -3.00 -8.72 10.76
C LEU A 5 -3.30 -7.64 9.73
N TRP A 6 -2.30 -7.38 8.87
CA TRP A 6 -2.36 -6.42 7.77
C TRP A 6 -1.93 -7.09 6.48
N GLY A 7 -2.56 -6.73 5.37
CA GLY A 7 -2.33 -7.30 4.05
C GLY A 7 -2.04 -6.20 3.03
N ARG A 8 -0.97 -6.33 2.24
CA ARG A 8 -0.65 -5.44 1.12
C ARG A 8 -0.51 -6.25 -0.16
N LEU A 9 -1.13 -5.77 -1.24
CA LEU A 9 -1.05 -6.42 -2.55
C LEU A 9 0.39 -6.41 -3.07
N GLN A 10 0.92 -7.56 -3.49
CA GLN A 10 2.29 -7.72 -4.00
C GLN A 10 2.37 -7.95 -5.51
N THR A 11 1.30 -7.61 -6.24
CA THR A 11 1.22 -7.76 -7.69
C THR A 11 0.53 -6.55 -8.32
N ASP A 12 0.82 -6.29 -9.59
CA ASP A 12 0.16 -5.23 -10.37
C ASP A 12 -1.15 -5.76 -10.98
N LEU A 13 -2.17 -5.90 -10.13
CA LEU A 13 -3.53 -6.26 -10.54
C LEU A 13 -4.46 -5.07 -10.37
N ASP A 14 -5.33 -4.86 -11.35
CA ASP A 14 -6.41 -3.88 -11.26
C ASP A 14 -7.62 -4.50 -10.56
N ILE A 15 -7.59 -4.47 -9.23
CA ILE A 15 -8.63 -5.01 -8.35
C ILE A 15 -9.02 -3.97 -7.29
N LYS A 16 -9.93 -4.32 -6.38
CA LYS A 16 -10.40 -3.40 -5.34
C LYS A 16 -9.32 -2.91 -4.37
N LEU A 17 -8.14 -3.54 -4.37
CA LEU A 17 -7.00 -3.13 -3.55
C LEU A 17 -6.15 -2.11 -4.30
N ARG A 18 -5.87 -0.99 -3.64
CA ARG A 18 -4.92 0.01 -4.11
C ARG A 18 -3.51 -0.54 -3.92
N ARG A 19 -2.70 -0.45 -4.97
CA ARG A 19 -1.24 -0.65 -4.89
C ARG A 19 -0.64 0.18 -3.76
N GLY A 20 0.28 -0.43 -3.04
CA GLY A 20 1.00 0.13 -1.89
C GLY A 20 0.19 0.29 -0.61
N ALA A 21 -1.14 0.11 -0.65
CA ALA A 21 -1.98 0.24 0.53
C ALA A 21 -1.96 -1.02 1.39
N TRP A 22 -1.92 -0.82 2.69
CA TRP A 22 -2.12 -1.86 3.69
C TRP A 22 -3.58 -1.89 4.12
N TYR A 23 -4.16 -3.09 4.16
CA TYR A 23 -5.54 -3.35 4.55
C TYR A 23 -5.57 -4.21 5.79
N LYS A 24 -6.56 -4.00 6.65
CA LYS A 24 -6.78 -4.87 7.80
C LYS A 24 -7.22 -6.24 7.28
N VAL A 25 -6.53 -7.30 7.70
CA VAL A 25 -6.94 -8.68 7.41
C VAL A 25 -7.96 -9.08 8.47
N LEU A 26 -9.17 -9.43 8.01
CA LEU A 26 -10.26 -9.89 8.86
C LEU A 26 -10.17 -11.39 9.13
N LYS A 27 -9.75 -12.17 8.12
CA LYS A 27 -9.69 -13.62 8.18
C LYS A 27 -8.68 -14.19 7.19
N VAL A 28 -8.08 -15.32 7.52
CA VAL A 28 -7.27 -16.12 6.59
C VAL A 28 -7.75 -17.57 6.69
N GLU A 29 -8.14 -18.16 5.57
CA GLU A 29 -8.66 -19.53 5.48
C GLU A 29 -8.11 -20.23 4.24
N GLY A 30 -7.32 -21.28 4.46
CA GLY A 30 -6.66 -22.00 3.37
C GLY A 30 -5.87 -21.04 2.47
N LEU A 31 -6.28 -20.97 1.20
CA LEU A 31 -5.66 -20.12 0.17
C LEU A 31 -6.27 -18.72 0.07
N GLN A 32 -7.30 -18.42 0.87
CA GLN A 32 -8.02 -17.16 0.83
C GLN A 32 -7.67 -16.28 2.03
N ALA A 33 -7.69 -14.98 1.81
CA ALA A 33 -7.62 -13.95 2.84
C ALA A 33 -8.73 -12.94 2.59
N THR A 34 -9.46 -12.58 3.64
CA THR A 34 -10.47 -11.52 3.60
C THR A 34 -9.87 -10.26 4.22
N VAL A 35 -9.83 -9.19 3.44
CA VAL A 35 -9.37 -7.86 3.86
C VAL A 35 -10.52 -6.88 3.95
N GLU A 36 -10.42 -5.88 4.80
CA GLU A 36 -11.38 -4.79 4.90
C GLU A 36 -11.01 -3.66 3.94
N VAL A 37 -11.83 -3.45 2.90
CA VAL A 37 -11.66 -2.39 1.90
C VAL A 37 -12.88 -1.47 1.96
N ASN A 38 -12.68 -0.18 2.27
CA ASN A 38 -13.77 0.78 2.46
C ASN A 38 -14.86 0.26 3.41
N LEU A 39 -14.45 -0.30 4.56
CA LEU A 39 -15.34 -0.89 5.57
C LEU A 39 -16.16 -2.10 5.09
N ARG A 40 -15.77 -2.73 3.98
CA ARG A 40 -16.43 -3.93 3.45
C ARG A 40 -15.42 -5.09 3.33
N PRO A 41 -15.83 -6.33 3.64
CA PRO A 41 -14.98 -7.49 3.44
C PRO A 41 -14.76 -7.74 1.94
N TYR A 42 -13.51 -8.06 1.57
CA TYR A 42 -13.12 -8.45 0.23
C TYR A 42 -12.18 -9.64 0.30
N THR A 43 -12.58 -10.76 -0.30
CA THR A 43 -11.80 -12.00 -0.30
C THR A 43 -10.93 -12.09 -1.55
N ILE A 44 -9.67 -12.42 -1.34
CA ILE A 44 -8.66 -12.59 -2.39
C ILE A 44 -7.77 -13.79 -2.06
N LEU A 45 -7.01 -14.28 -3.04
CA LEU A 45 -5.94 -15.24 -2.80
C LEU A 45 -4.89 -14.66 -1.85
N LYS A 46 -4.61 -15.40 -0.77
CA LYS A 46 -3.55 -15.10 0.21
C LYS A 46 -2.20 -14.92 -0.48
N ALA A 47 -1.92 -15.71 -1.52
CA ALA A 47 -0.67 -15.66 -2.27
C ALA A 47 -0.39 -14.31 -2.96
N LEU A 48 -1.41 -13.46 -3.12
CA LEU A 48 -1.28 -12.12 -3.70
C LEU A 48 -0.96 -11.05 -2.64
N LEU A 49 -0.99 -11.40 -1.35
CA LEU A 49 -0.79 -10.48 -0.24
C LEU A 49 0.51 -10.77 0.49
N GLU A 50 1.27 -9.72 0.77
CA GLU A 50 2.17 -9.70 1.91
C GLU A 50 1.32 -9.54 3.18
N ILE A 51 1.46 -10.46 4.13
CA ILE A 51 0.75 -10.42 5.41
C ILE A 51 1.74 -10.12 6.54
N SER A 52 1.45 -9.10 7.34
CA SER A 52 2.26 -8.69 8.48
C SER A 52 1.42 -8.62 9.76
N ALA A 53 1.99 -9.07 10.87
CA ALA A 53 1.43 -8.89 12.21
C ALA A 53 1.80 -7.52 12.82
N LYS A 54 2.78 -6.82 12.23
CA LYS A 54 3.17 -5.48 12.66
C LYS A 54 2.31 -4.45 11.90
N PRO A 55 1.80 -3.41 12.58
CA PRO A 55 1.11 -2.35 11.89
C PRO A 55 2.04 -1.67 10.88
N PRO A 56 1.54 -1.27 9.71
CA PRO A 56 2.31 -0.49 8.76
C PRO A 56 2.59 0.88 9.37
N VAL A 57 3.86 1.31 9.36
CA VAL A 57 4.29 2.58 9.97
C VAL A 57 5.05 3.48 9.01
N ARG A 58 5.23 3.05 7.76
CA ARG A 58 5.95 3.80 6.73
C ARG A 58 5.09 4.01 5.50
N TRP A 59 5.30 5.12 4.80
CA TRP A 59 4.74 5.31 3.46
C TRP A 59 5.30 4.25 2.53
N THR A 60 4.43 3.52 1.84
CA THR A 60 4.85 2.67 0.72
C THR A 60 5.13 3.57 -0.47
N VAL A 61 6.31 3.46 -1.07
CA VAL A 61 6.64 4.12 -2.33
C VAL A 61 6.19 3.22 -3.48
N VAL A 62 5.35 3.75 -4.36
CA VAL A 62 4.77 2.99 -5.48
C VAL A 62 5.28 3.57 -6.80
N PRO A 63 5.91 2.77 -7.67
CA PRO A 63 6.25 3.22 -9.01
C PRO A 63 4.97 3.50 -9.80
N VAL A 64 4.92 4.61 -10.54
CA VAL A 64 3.83 4.83 -11.51
C VAL A 64 4.07 3.85 -12.67
N PRO A 65 3.14 2.93 -12.95
CA PRO A 65 3.29 2.02 -14.09
C PRO A 65 3.36 2.80 -15.40
N GLN A 66 4.27 2.41 -16.28
CA GLN A 66 4.58 3.10 -17.54
C GLN A 66 3.41 3.10 -18.55
N HIS A 67 2.37 2.29 -18.33
CA HIS A 67 1.31 2.02 -19.31
C HIS A 67 -0.03 2.75 -19.05
N VAL A 68 -0.14 3.66 -18.08
CA VAL A 68 -1.38 4.41 -17.86
C VAL A 68 -1.44 5.63 -18.78
N LYS A 69 -2.35 5.61 -19.76
CA LYS A 69 -2.59 6.69 -20.74
C LYS A 69 -3.01 8.05 -20.13
N HIS A 70 -3.19 8.12 -18.81
CA HIS A 70 -3.60 9.34 -18.09
C HIS A 70 -2.66 9.69 -16.92
N ALA A 71 -1.39 9.27 -16.96
CA ALA A 71 -0.42 9.69 -15.95
C ALA A 71 -0.07 11.20 -16.14
N PRO A 72 -0.30 12.07 -15.15
CA PRO A 72 0.14 13.47 -15.23
C PRO A 72 1.62 13.60 -14.83
N ALA A 73 2.43 12.58 -15.10
CA ALA A 73 3.67 12.35 -14.39
C ALA A 73 4.78 11.92 -15.35
N LYS A 74 5.93 12.59 -15.27
CA LYS A 74 7.13 12.26 -16.06
C LYS A 74 7.54 10.80 -15.78
N PRO A 75 8.13 10.09 -16.77
CA PRO A 75 8.73 8.78 -16.53
C PRO A 75 9.67 8.82 -15.31
N GLY A 76 9.43 7.95 -14.32
CA GLY A 76 10.22 7.88 -13.08
C GLY A 76 9.63 8.61 -11.86
N GLU A 77 8.42 9.17 -11.95
CA GLU A 77 7.71 9.67 -10.76
C GLU A 77 7.05 8.51 -9.98
N SER A 78 7.40 8.39 -8.70
CA SER A 78 6.73 7.50 -7.73
C SER A 78 5.76 8.30 -6.87
N TYR A 79 4.69 7.68 -6.40
CA TYR A 79 3.81 8.27 -5.38
C TYR A 79 3.89 7.48 -4.07
N GLY A 80 3.52 8.12 -2.97
CA GLY A 80 3.42 7.49 -1.66
C GLY A 80 1.99 7.06 -1.35
N VAL A 81 1.86 5.96 -0.59
CA VAL A 81 0.61 5.56 0.05
C VAL A 81 0.74 5.62 1.56
N CYS A 82 -0.13 6.40 2.20
CA CYS A 82 -0.13 6.58 3.64
C CYS A 82 -0.46 5.26 4.35
N PRO A 83 0.35 4.82 5.33
CA PRO A 83 0.15 3.54 6.03
C PRO A 83 -1.14 3.52 6.85
N SER A 84 -1.65 4.68 7.28
CA SER A 84 -2.80 4.76 8.17
C SER A 84 -4.14 4.91 7.47
N CYS A 85 -4.21 5.64 6.36
CA CYS A 85 -5.49 6.00 5.73
C CYS A 85 -5.56 5.67 4.24
N THR A 86 -4.53 5.01 3.69
CA THR A 86 -4.43 4.61 2.27
C THR A 86 -4.41 5.77 1.28
N GLN A 87 -4.29 7.02 1.76
CA GLN A 87 -4.22 8.21 0.93
C GLN A 87 -2.98 8.17 0.03
N ARG A 88 -3.18 8.43 -1.27
CA ARG A 88 -2.09 8.67 -2.22
C ARG A 88 -1.65 10.12 -2.14
N ALA A 89 -0.35 10.35 -2.16
CA ALA A 89 0.24 11.68 -2.21
C ALA A 89 1.54 11.67 -3.01
N ALA A 90 1.88 12.81 -3.63
CA ALA A 90 3.23 13.03 -4.11
C ALA A 90 4.16 13.12 -2.89
N LEU A 91 5.25 12.34 -2.91
CA LEU A 91 6.27 12.41 -1.88
C LEU A 91 7.35 13.39 -2.31
N PRO A 92 7.78 14.33 -1.44
CA PRO A 92 8.96 15.12 -1.72
C PRO A 92 10.17 14.20 -1.93
N ARG A 93 11.01 14.53 -2.92
CA ARG A 93 12.15 13.68 -3.30
C ARG A 93 13.03 13.34 -2.09
N ARG A 94 13.23 12.04 -1.85
CA ARG A 94 14.12 11.50 -0.80
C ARG A 94 13.78 11.98 0.62
N ALA A 95 12.57 12.50 0.86
CA ALA A 95 12.17 12.92 2.20
C ALA A 95 12.13 11.72 3.14
N GLU A 96 12.79 11.80 4.29
CA GLU A 96 12.79 10.72 5.28
C GLU A 96 11.40 10.50 5.89
N ARG A 97 10.61 11.57 6.01
CA ARG A 97 9.27 11.57 6.61
C ARG A 97 8.32 12.45 5.80
N HIS A 98 7.02 12.17 5.88
CA HIS A 98 5.99 12.95 5.19
C HIS A 98 4.66 12.96 5.97
N THR A 99 4.11 14.16 6.16
CA THR A 99 2.80 14.37 6.78
C THR A 99 1.68 14.10 5.77
N CYS A 100 0.77 13.18 6.12
CA CYS A 100 -0.35 12.85 5.26
C CYS A 100 -1.32 14.04 5.12
N PRO A 101 -1.68 14.46 3.89
CA PRO A 101 -2.62 15.57 3.70
C PRO A 101 -4.04 15.23 4.19
N ARG A 102 -4.41 13.95 4.25
CA ARG A 102 -5.74 13.49 4.67
C ARG A 102 -5.86 13.28 6.18
N CYS A 103 -4.99 12.44 6.76
CA CYS A 103 -5.09 12.11 8.19
C CYS A 103 -4.17 12.93 9.09
N ARG A 104 -3.36 13.85 8.50
CA ARG A 104 -2.47 14.80 9.20
C ARG A 104 -1.42 14.17 10.12
N ARG A 105 -1.22 12.85 10.02
CA ARG A 105 -0.18 12.10 10.74
C ARG A 105 1.10 12.05 9.91
N ASP A 106 2.23 12.09 10.59
CA ASP A 106 3.56 12.05 10.00
C ASP A 106 4.20 10.66 10.16
N TYR A 107 4.78 10.16 9.07
CA TYR A 107 5.35 8.81 8.99
C TYR A 107 6.64 8.84 8.19
N ALA A 108 7.55 7.90 8.50
CA ALA A 108 8.74 7.68 7.69
C ALA A 108 8.38 7.19 6.28
N VAL A 109 9.22 7.48 5.29
CA VAL A 109 9.06 7.04 3.91
C VAL A 109 9.95 5.83 3.64
N ALA A 110 9.41 4.79 2.99
CA ALA A 110 10.13 3.55 2.70
C ALA A 110 10.84 3.61 1.33
N TRP A 111 11.81 4.51 1.16
CA TRP A 111 12.61 4.59 -0.07
C TRP A 111 13.54 3.39 -0.28
N ASP A 112 13.90 2.70 0.80
CA ASP A 112 14.67 1.46 0.86
C ASP A 112 13.85 0.22 0.47
N GLU A 113 12.51 0.32 0.49
CA GLU A 113 11.62 -0.78 0.14
C GLU A 113 11.38 -0.83 -1.37
N ARG A 114 11.81 -1.92 -2.02
CA ARG A 114 11.63 -2.13 -3.46
C ARG A 114 10.24 -2.68 -3.83
N TYR A 115 9.19 -1.99 -3.39
CA TYR A 115 7.82 -2.41 -3.67
C TYR A 115 7.53 -2.42 -5.18
N LEU A 116 7.10 -3.57 -5.71
CA LEU A 116 6.81 -3.82 -7.13
C LEU A 116 7.93 -3.42 -8.12
N GLY A 117 9.20 -3.51 -7.68
CA GLY A 117 10.33 -3.33 -8.60
C GLY A 117 10.73 -1.87 -8.85
N ILE A 118 10.86 -1.06 -7.79
CA ILE A 118 11.79 0.08 -7.84
C ILE A 118 13.18 -0.49 -8.16
N ALA A 119 13.58 -0.38 -9.43
CA ALA A 119 14.95 -0.56 -9.91
C ALA A 119 15.70 0.78 -9.82
#